data_AF-A0A0B1T5Y8-F1
#
_entry.id   AF-A0A0B1T5Y8-F1
#
_cell.length_a   1.000
_cell.length_b   1.000
_cell.length_c   1.000
_cell.angle_alpha   90.00
_cell.angle_beta   90.00
_cell.angle_gamma   90.00
#
_symmetry.space_group_name_H-M   'P 1'
#
loop_
_entity.id
_entity.type
_entity.pdbx_description
1 polymer ?
#
loop_
_entity_poly.entity_id
_entity_poly.type
_entity_poly.pdbx_seq_one_letter_code
_entity_poly.pdbx_strand_id
1 'polypeptide(L)' 'MGNKTAELRAQGKTVILAWEESIGYMPGNSLDKDGINCSGVYAEMAAWLQTQGKTVEDQLYEIYNK' A
#
# COMPACT_ATOMS: atom_id res chain seq x y z
N MET A 1 -0.01 1.91 -13.96
CA MET A 1 0.77 1.32 -12.85
C MET A 1 1.41 -0.03 -13.21
N GLY A 2 0.64 -1.01 -13.70
CA GLY A 2 1.13 -2.36 -14.04
C GLY A 2 2.29 -2.37 -15.05
N ASN A 3 2.15 -1.70 -16.20
CA ASN A 3 3.20 -1.67 -17.22
C ASN A 3 4.53 -1.10 -16.69
N LYS A 4 4.48 -0.01 -15.91
CA LYS A 4 5.69 0.57 -15.30
C LYS A 4 6.31 -0.38 -14.28
N THR A 5 5.48 -1.11 -13.53
CA THR A 5 5.95 -2.14 -12.59
C THR A 5 6.67 -3.27 -13.31
N ALA A 6 6.12 -3.76 -14.42
CA ALA A 6 6.76 -4.78 -15.25
C ALA A 6 8.12 -4.29 -15.82
N GLU A 7 8.18 -3.06 -16.32
CA GLU A 7 9.43 -2.44 -16.81
C GLU A 7 10.51 -2.37 -15.71
N LEU A 8 10.14 -1.91 -14.51
CA LEU A 8 11.08 -1.80 -13.39
C LEU A 8 11.55 -3.18 -12.90
N ARG A 9 10.65 -4.18 -12.85
CA ARG A 9 11.00 -5.57 -12.50
C ARG A 9 11.95 -6.20 -13.53
N ALA A 10 11.75 -5.93 -14.82
CA ALA A 10 12.66 -6.36 -15.88
C ALA A 10 14.07 -5.72 -15.74
N GLN A 11 14.17 -4.55 -15.11
CA GLN A 11 15.43 -3.90 -14.73
C GLN A 11 16.02 -4.42 -13.41
N GLY A 12 15.47 -5.50 -12.84
CA GLY A 12 15.92 -6.09 -11.58
C GLY A 12 15.50 -5.34 -10.32
N LYS A 13 14.56 -4.39 -10.42
CA LYS A 13 14.04 -3.66 -9.25
C LYS A 13 12.86 -4.38 -8.62
N THR A 14 12.81 -4.37 -7.29
CA THR A 14 11.64 -4.84 -6.55
C THR A 14 10.62 -3.72 -6.38
N VAL A 15 9.47 -3.85 -7.03
CA VAL A 15 8.32 -2.96 -6.82
C VAL A 15 7.40 -3.60 -5.78
N ILE A 16 7.31 -2.96 -4.62
CA ILE A 16 6.54 -3.43 -3.46
C ILE A 16 5.10 -2.91 -3.45
N LEU A 17 4.87 -1.74 -4.05
CA LEU A 17 3.58 -1.07 -4.13
C LEU A 17 3.56 -0.17 -5.36
N ALA A 18 2.45 -0.16 -6.08
CA ALA A 18 2.08 0.91 -7.00
C ALA A 18 0.65 1.37 -6.71
N TRP A 19 0.38 2.65 -6.93
CA TRP A 19 -0.94 3.24 -6.70
C TRP A 19 -1.20 4.43 -7.62
N GLU A 20 -2.47 4.81 -7.74
CA GLU A 20 -2.93 5.99 -8.48
C GLU A 20 -4.09 6.68 -7.74
N GLU A 21 -4.29 7.97 -8.02
CA GLU A 21 -5.26 8.83 -7.35
C GLU A 21 -6.70 8.27 -7.36
N SER A 22 -7.08 7.55 -8.42
CA SER A 22 -8.42 6.96 -8.58
C SER A 22 -8.68 5.71 -7.72
N ILE A 23 -8.07 5.65 -6.53
CA ILE A 23 -8.20 4.56 -5.55
C ILE A 23 -7.76 3.21 -6.15
N GLY A 24 -6.77 3.25 -7.06
CA GLY A 24 -6.17 2.05 -7.61
C GLY A 24 -4.91 1.70 -6.85
N TYR A 25 -4.90 0.55 -6.16
CA TYR A 25 -3.73 0.05 -5.42
C TYR A 25 -3.33 -1.33 -5.92
N MET A 26 -2.03 -1.56 -5.95
CA MET A 26 -1.42 -2.79 -6.43
C MET A 26 -0.25 -3.18 -5.51
N PRO A 27 -0.55 -3.67 -4.29
CA PRO A 27 0.46 -4.17 -3.38
C PRO A 27 1.03 -5.51 -3.88
N GLY A 28 2.32 -5.74 -3.64
CA GLY A 28 2.96 -7.01 -3.93
C GLY A 28 3.07 -7.30 -5.43
N ASN A 29 2.72 -8.52 -5.85
CA ASN A 29 3.07 -9.03 -7.17
C ASN A 29 2.05 -8.81 -8.28
N SER A 30 0.81 -8.42 -7.95
CA SER A 30 -0.22 -8.16 -8.95
C SER A 30 0.28 -7.12 -9.98
N LEU A 31 -0.16 -7.25 -11.23
CA LEU A 31 0.03 -6.25 -12.28
C LEU A 31 -1.25 -5.48 -12.61
N ASP A 32 -2.32 -5.72 -11.83
CA ASP A 32 -3.59 -5.03 -11.90
C ASP A 32 -4.04 -4.53 -10.51
N LYS A 33 -4.99 -3.61 -10.47
CA LYS A 33 -5.60 -3.11 -9.23
C LYS A 33 -6.17 -4.28 -8.43
N ASP A 34 -5.84 -4.34 -7.15
CA ASP A 34 -6.27 -5.41 -6.27
C ASP A 34 -6.73 -4.86 -4.92
N GLY A 35 -8.03 -4.56 -4.86
CA GLY A 35 -8.67 -4.07 -3.64
C GLY A 35 -8.72 -5.10 -2.52
N ILE A 36 -8.74 -6.41 -2.83
CA ILE A 36 -8.81 -7.46 -1.82
C ILE A 36 -7.48 -7.57 -1.09
N ASN A 37 -6.37 -7.69 -1.82
CA ASN A 37 -5.04 -7.69 -1.22
C ASN A 37 -4.73 -6.37 -0.52
N CYS A 38 -5.16 -5.24 -1.11
CA CYS A 38 -5.03 -3.94 -0.44
C CYS A 38 -5.77 -3.88 0.89
N SER A 39 -6.98 -4.46 0.97
CA SER A 39 -7.75 -4.51 2.22
C SER A 39 -7.05 -5.36 3.29
N GLY A 40 -6.42 -6.48 2.89
CA GLY A 40 -5.62 -7.31 3.79
C GLY A 40 -4.43 -6.55 4.38
N VAL A 41 -3.66 -5.85 3.53
CA VAL A 41 -2.53 -5.01 3.96
C VAL A 41 -3.00 -3.90 4.89
N TYR A 42 -4.13 -3.24 4.58
CA TYR A 42 -4.68 -2.18 5.42
C TYR A 42 -5.15 -2.71 6.79
N ALA A 43 -5.75 -3.91 6.83
CA ALA A 43 -6.13 -4.56 8.08
C ALA A 43 -4.91 -4.92 8.94
N GLU A 44 -3.82 -5.37 8.33
CA GLU A 44 -2.54 -5.61 9.02
C GLU A 44 -1.98 -4.31 9.62
N MET A 45 -2.00 -3.20 8.87
CA MET A 45 -1.59 -1.89 9.39
C MET A 45 -2.44 -1.47 10.59
N ALA A 46 -3.77 -1.63 10.52
CA ALA A 46 -4.66 -1.31 11.62
C ALA A 46 -4.39 -2.20 12.86
N ALA A 47 -4.18 -3.51 12.66
CA ALA A 47 -3.83 -4.43 13.73
C ALA A 47 -2.49 -4.07 14.39
N TRP A 48 -1.48 -3.69 13.60
CA TRP A 48 -0.19 -3.25 14.11
C TRP A 48 -0.30 -1.96 14.92
N LEU A 49 -1.02 -0.95 14.44
CA LEU A 49 -1.26 0.30 15.17
C LEU A 49 -1.98 0.07 16.50
N GLN A 50 -2.93 -0.87 16.52
CA GLN A 50 -3.62 -1.26 17.74
C GLN A 50 -2.64 -1.79 18.81
N THR A 51 -1.55 -2.48 18.42
CA THR A 51 -0.51 -2.91 19.37
C THR A 51 0.24 -1.74 20.03
N GLN A 52 0.20 -0.56 19.40
CA GLN A 52 0.77 0.68 19.89
C GLN A 52 -0.26 1.57 20.60
N GLY A 53 -1.50 1.09 20.77
CA GLY A 53 -2.61 1.88 21.33
C GLY A 53 -3.09 3.01 20.43
N LYS A 54 -2.82 2.94 19.12
CA LYS A 54 -3.19 3.96 18.13
C LYS A 54 -4.27 3.44 17.17
N THR A 55 -5.10 4.35 16.68
CA THR A 55 -5.99 4.12 15.54
C THR A 55 -5.30 4.49 14.22
N VAL A 56 -5.93 4.15 13.09
CA VAL A 56 -5.45 4.61 11.77
C VAL A 56 -5.61 6.13 11.63
N GLU A 57 -6.63 6.73 12.25
CA GLU A 57 -6.83 8.18 12.27
C GLU A 57 -5.69 8.89 13.03
N ASP A 58 -5.29 8.37 14.19
CA ASP A 58 -4.14 8.90 14.94
C ASP A 58 -2.88 8.87 14.07
N GLN A 59 -2.62 7.75 13.40
CA GLN A 59 -1.48 7.62 12.50
C GLN A 59 -1.56 8.60 11.32
N LEU A 60 -2.76 8.87 10.79
CA LEU A 60 -2.97 9.85 9.74
C LEU A 60 -2.61 11.25 10.24
N TYR A 61 -3.12 11.66 11.40
CA TYR A 61 -2.78 12.96 11.98
C TYR A 61 -1.28 13.10 12.24
N GLU A 62 -0.61 12.07 12.73
CA GLU A 62 0.85 12.08 12.94
C GLU A 62 1.65 12.27 11.64
N ILE A 63 1.16 11.76 10.50
CA ILE A 63 1.81 11.92 9.20
C ILE A 63 1.67 13.37 8.70
N TYR A 64 0.50 13.97 8.90
CA TYR A 64 0.17 15.29 8.33
C TYR A 64 0.51 16.48 9.24
N ASN A 65 0.55 16.28 10.56
CA ASN A 65 0.74 17.36 11.54
C ASN A 65 2.11 17.33 12.23
N LYS A 66 3.18 17.08 11.47
CA LYS A 66 4.56 17.19 11.98
C LYS A 66 4.96 18.61 12.32
#